data_AF-G5BGB9-F1
#
_entry.id   AF-G5BGB9-F1
#
_cell.length_a   1.000
_cell.length_b   1.000
_cell.length_c   1.000
_cell.angle_alpha   90.00
_cell.angle_beta   90.00
_cell.angle_gamma   90.00
#
_symmetry.space_group_name_H-M   'P 1'
#
loop_
_entity.id
_entity.type
_entity.pdbx_description
1 polymer ?
#
loop_
_entity_poly.entity_id
_entity_poly.type
_entity_poly.pdbx_seq_one_letter_code
_entity_poly.pdbx_strand_id
1 'polypeptide(L)'
;MFVLLYVTSFAICASGQPRGSQPKGDNYSPRYICSIPGLPGPPGPPGANGSPGHHGRIGLPGRDGRDGRKGEKGEKGTAGLRGKTGPLGLAGEKGDQGEPGKKGPMGPEGQKGEVGPVGPPGPKGDRGEQGDPGLPGVCRCGSIMLKSAFSVGITTSYPEERLPIIFNKVLFNEGEHYNPTTGKFICAFPGIYYFSYDITLANKHLAIGLVHNGQYKIKTFDANTGNHDVASGSTVIYLQPEDEVWLEIFFTDQNGLFSDPGWADSLFSGFLLYVDTDYLDSISEGEEL
;
A
#
# COMPACT_ATOMS: atom_id res chain seq x y z
N MET A 1 -92.78 14.83 18.98
CA MET A 1 -93.15 13.41 18.99
C MET A 1 -93.17 12.95 17.54
N PHE A 2 -92.40 11.91 17.18
CA PHE A 2 -92.30 11.26 15.85
C PHE A 2 -91.63 12.11 14.73
N VAL A 3 -90.78 11.61 13.82
CA VAL A 3 -90.14 10.30 13.61
C VAL A 3 -88.97 10.43 12.61
N LEU A 4 -88.10 9.43 12.67
CA LEU A 4 -86.96 9.00 11.84
C LEU A 4 -86.78 9.51 10.37
N LEU A 5 -85.49 9.75 10.05
CA LEU A 5 -84.67 9.14 8.98
C LEU A 5 -84.52 9.74 7.53
N TYR A 6 -83.26 9.62 7.05
CA TYR A 6 -82.71 9.44 5.67
C TYR A 6 -82.29 10.67 4.80
N VAL A 7 -80.95 10.82 4.68
CA VAL A 7 -80.03 11.17 3.54
C VAL A 7 -79.98 12.54 2.84
N THR A 8 -78.75 13.06 2.71
CA THR A 8 -77.99 13.53 1.50
C THR A 8 -77.13 14.77 1.85
N SER A 9 -75.81 14.59 2.02
CA SER A 9 -74.71 14.83 1.05
C SER A 9 -74.47 16.31 0.70
N PHE A 10 -73.30 16.85 1.08
CA PHE A 10 -72.34 17.72 0.35
C PHE A 10 -71.60 18.75 1.22
N ALA A 11 -70.35 19.07 0.79
CA ALA A 11 -69.40 20.10 1.23
C ALA A 11 -68.49 19.74 2.43
N ILE A 12 -67.22 19.32 2.22
CA ILE A 12 -66.00 20.10 1.86
C ILE A 12 -65.50 21.01 2.99
N CYS A 13 -64.26 20.73 3.42
CA CYS A 13 -63.15 21.59 3.86
C CYS A 13 -62.51 21.06 5.16
N ALA A 14 -61.42 20.31 5.06
CA ALA A 14 -60.03 20.82 5.05
C ALA A 14 -59.55 21.29 6.43
N SER A 15 -58.93 20.37 7.16
CA SER A 15 -57.85 20.67 8.10
C SER A 15 -56.59 19.97 7.59
N GLY A 16 -55.65 20.78 7.09
CA GLY A 16 -54.39 20.33 6.53
C GLY A 16 -53.37 19.93 7.60
N GLN A 17 -52.59 18.91 7.30
CA GLN A 17 -51.24 18.72 7.85
C GLN A 17 -50.26 18.63 6.66
N PRO A 18 -49.12 19.33 6.71
CA PRO A 18 -48.17 19.35 5.62
C PRO A 18 -47.22 18.14 5.62
N ARG A 19 -46.81 17.78 4.41
CA ARG A 19 -45.73 16.85 4.05
C ARG A 19 -44.35 17.31 4.58
N GLY A 20 -43.47 16.33 4.78
CA GLY A 20 -42.00 16.46 4.86
C GLY A 20 -41.42 15.25 5.62
N SER A 21 -41.03 14.17 4.95
CA SER A 21 -39.73 13.87 4.31
C SER A 21 -38.71 13.17 5.24
N GLN A 22 -38.27 11.98 4.76
CA GLN A 22 -37.05 11.20 5.07
C GLN A 22 -37.03 10.25 6.31
N PRO A 23 -36.79 8.94 6.08
CA PRO A 23 -36.24 8.06 7.10
C PRO A 23 -34.71 8.14 7.16
N LYS A 24 -34.24 8.18 8.42
CA LYS A 24 -32.90 8.00 8.97
C LYS A 24 -31.84 7.37 8.04
N GLY A 25 -30.76 8.11 7.82
CA GLY A 25 -29.50 7.58 7.31
C GLY A 25 -28.76 6.79 8.38
N ASP A 26 -28.49 5.52 8.09
CA ASP A 26 -27.45 4.76 8.77
C ASP A 26 -26.09 5.29 8.30
N ASN A 27 -25.31 5.72 9.29
CA ASN A 27 -24.03 6.37 9.12
C ASN A 27 -22.96 5.30 8.78
N TYR A 28 -22.96 4.79 7.55
CA TYR A 28 -21.83 4.04 7.02
C TYR A 28 -20.72 5.02 6.65
N SER A 29 -19.86 5.34 7.62
CA SER A 29 -18.55 5.92 7.30
C SER A 29 -17.79 4.90 6.45
N PRO A 30 -17.42 5.20 5.19
CA PRO A 30 -16.55 4.30 4.45
C PRO A 30 -15.23 4.24 5.20
N ARG A 31 -14.84 3.05 5.66
CA ARG A 31 -13.45 2.82 6.06
C ARG A 31 -12.62 2.82 4.78
N TYR A 32 -12.00 3.96 4.50
CA TYR A 32 -11.10 4.15 3.38
C TYR A 32 -9.88 3.23 3.51
N ILE A 33 -9.58 2.46 2.46
CA ILE A 33 -8.26 1.84 2.29
C ILE A 33 -7.56 2.66 1.22
N CYS A 34 -6.74 3.61 1.66
CA CYS A 34 -5.76 4.26 0.80
C CYS A 34 -4.71 3.23 0.37
N SER A 35 -4.14 3.38 -0.82
CA SER A 35 -2.88 2.70 -1.12
C SER A 35 -1.81 3.22 -0.12
N ILE A 36 -1.26 2.29 0.65
CA ILE A 36 -0.21 2.57 1.63
C ILE A 36 0.99 3.15 0.87
N PRO A 37 1.67 4.21 1.36
CA PRO A 37 2.90 4.72 0.76
C PRO A 37 3.86 3.57 0.41
N GLY A 38 4.53 3.67 -0.74
CA GLY A 38 5.52 2.68 -1.14
C GLY A 38 6.56 2.52 -0.04
N LEU A 39 6.90 1.27 0.30
CA LEU A 39 7.87 0.99 1.36
C LEU A 39 9.18 1.74 1.07
N PRO A 40 9.86 2.30 2.10
CA PRO A 40 11.09 3.04 1.87
C PRO A 40 12.14 2.16 1.20
N GLY A 41 12.93 2.74 0.29
CA GLY A 41 13.96 2.02 -0.45
C GLY A 41 14.99 1.36 0.48
N PRO A 42 15.60 0.22 0.10
CA PRO A 42 16.58 -0.45 0.95
C PRO A 42 17.78 0.46 1.22
N PRO A 43 18.40 0.41 2.41
CA PRO A 43 19.53 1.28 2.71
C PRO A 43 20.73 0.97 1.81
N GLY A 44 21.44 2.03 1.40
CA GLY A 44 22.57 1.94 0.47
C GLY A 44 23.71 1.03 0.95
N PRO A 45 24.57 0.55 0.04
CA PRO A 45 25.70 -0.29 0.42
C PRO A 45 26.67 0.48 1.34
N PRO A 46 27.35 -0.21 2.29
CA PRO A 46 28.38 0.41 3.12
C PRO A 46 29.50 1.09 2.33
N GLY A 47 30.01 2.21 2.85
CA GLY A 47 31.15 2.92 2.26
C GLY A 47 32.42 2.06 2.19
N ALA A 48 33.34 2.44 1.30
CA ALA A 48 34.64 1.79 1.16
C ALA A 48 35.50 1.95 2.43
N ASN A 49 36.49 1.06 2.64
CA ASN A 49 37.43 1.17 3.75
C ASN A 49 38.34 2.40 3.59
N GLY A 50 38.66 3.07 4.70
CA GLY A 50 39.63 4.16 4.73
C GLY A 50 41.06 3.69 4.44
N SER A 51 41.88 4.57 3.87
CA SER A 51 43.29 4.30 3.60
C SER A 51 44.11 4.12 4.90
N PRO A 52 45.25 3.39 4.86
CA PRO A 52 46.15 3.26 6.02
C PRO A 52 46.71 4.59 6.51
N GLY A 53 46.90 4.72 7.83
CA GLY A 53 47.46 5.91 8.46
C GLY A 53 48.96 6.11 8.17
N HIS A 54 49.44 7.35 8.24
CA HIS A 54 50.86 7.68 8.02
C HIS A 54 51.78 7.12 9.12
N HIS A 55 53.08 6.99 8.82
CA HIS A 55 54.10 6.52 9.78
C HIS A 55 54.26 7.49 10.97
N GLY A 56 54.58 6.94 12.14
CA GLY A 56 54.81 7.71 13.37
C GLY A 56 56.08 8.59 13.33
N ARG A 57 56.07 9.71 14.06
CA ARG A 57 57.22 10.62 14.18
C ARG A 57 58.36 9.97 14.99
N ILE A 58 59.60 10.37 14.71
CA ILE A 58 60.79 9.93 15.44
C ILE A 58 60.73 10.38 16.92
N GLY A 59 61.13 9.51 17.84
CA GLY A 59 61.17 9.79 19.28
C GLY A 59 62.16 10.90 19.69
N LEU A 60 61.81 11.63 20.75
CA LEU A 60 62.64 12.70 21.34
C LEU A 60 63.90 12.12 22.01
N PRO A 61 65.05 12.82 21.97
CA PRO A 61 66.26 12.43 22.71
C PRO A 61 66.03 12.29 24.22
N GLY A 62 66.86 11.47 24.88
CA GLY A 62 66.81 11.25 26.33
C GLY A 62 67.11 12.51 27.15
N ARG A 63 66.53 12.62 28.36
CA ARG A 63 66.76 13.74 29.29
C ARG A 63 68.05 13.56 30.08
N ASP A 64 68.69 14.69 30.42
CA ASP A 64 69.89 14.73 31.26
C ASP A 64 69.68 14.10 32.66
N GLY A 65 70.76 13.58 33.24
CA GLY A 65 70.77 12.96 34.58
C GLY A 65 70.44 13.96 35.71
N ARG A 66 69.80 13.48 36.79
CA ARG A 66 69.41 14.31 37.95
C ARG A 66 70.59 14.62 38.88
N ASP A 67 70.56 15.82 39.46
CA ASP A 67 71.48 16.24 40.52
C ASP A 67 71.45 15.29 41.74
N GLY A 68 72.60 15.07 42.40
CA GLY A 68 72.75 14.18 43.56
C GLY A 68 71.99 14.66 44.80
N ARG A 69 71.51 13.71 45.64
CA ARG A 69 70.72 14.00 46.85
C ARG A 69 71.56 14.62 47.97
N LYS A 70 70.95 15.56 48.70
CA LYS A 70 71.47 16.17 49.94
C LYS A 70 71.47 15.13 51.08
N GLY A 71 72.56 15.05 51.86
CA GLY A 71 72.69 14.08 52.96
C GLY A 71 71.62 14.23 54.05
N GLU A 72 71.22 13.11 54.65
CA GLU A 72 70.15 13.05 55.66
C GLU A 72 70.58 13.61 57.03
N LYS A 73 69.62 14.21 57.74
CA LYS A 73 69.77 14.79 59.08
C LYS A 73 69.61 13.67 60.12
N GLY A 74 70.54 13.55 61.06
CA GLY A 74 70.53 12.49 62.09
C GLY A 74 69.24 12.46 62.93
N GLU A 75 68.78 11.25 63.25
CA GLU A 75 67.54 11.01 64.00
C GLU A 75 67.65 11.34 65.50
N LYS A 76 66.53 11.78 66.08
CA LYS A 76 66.39 12.10 67.51
C LYS A 76 65.98 10.83 68.29
N GLY A 77 66.73 10.47 69.32
CA GLY A 77 66.49 9.27 70.15
C GLY A 77 65.09 9.24 70.79
N THR A 78 64.49 8.05 70.87
CA THR A 78 63.16 7.80 71.43
C THR A 78 63.18 7.64 72.95
N ALA A 79 62.12 8.08 73.63
CA ALA A 79 61.95 7.91 75.07
C ALA A 79 61.31 6.54 75.39
N GLY A 80 61.85 5.85 76.41
CA GLY A 80 61.41 4.51 76.83
C GLY A 80 60.03 4.44 77.49
N LEU A 81 59.36 3.30 77.30
CA LEU A 81 58.04 2.96 77.84
C LEU A 81 58.07 2.79 79.37
N ARG A 82 57.03 3.30 80.06
CA ARG A 82 56.93 3.30 81.53
C ARG A 82 56.08 2.15 82.07
N GLY A 83 56.69 1.28 82.89
CA GLY A 83 56.01 0.34 83.79
C GLY A 83 55.56 1.02 85.10
N LYS A 84 54.67 0.34 85.85
CA LYS A 84 53.84 0.87 86.95
C LYS A 84 54.59 1.65 88.06
N THR A 85 54.06 2.86 88.32
CA THR A 85 54.12 3.82 89.44
C THR A 85 55.37 4.01 90.32
N GLY A 86 55.97 5.20 90.19
CA GLY A 86 56.80 5.99 91.14
C GLY A 86 56.95 7.43 90.57
N PRO A 87 57.14 8.53 91.33
CA PRO A 87 56.91 9.92 90.86
C PRO A 87 57.95 10.48 89.84
N LEU A 88 57.61 11.63 89.21
CA LEU A 88 58.08 12.25 87.94
C LEU A 88 59.54 12.78 87.88
N GLY A 89 60.16 12.75 86.68
CA GLY A 89 61.42 13.47 86.31
C GLY A 89 61.44 13.94 84.82
N LEU A 90 62.16 15.04 84.54
CA LEU A 90 62.04 16.04 83.44
C LEU A 90 62.54 15.65 82.02
N ALA A 91 62.10 16.38 80.98
CA ALA A 91 62.45 16.20 79.55
C ALA A 91 63.71 16.99 79.09
N GLY A 92 64.50 16.44 78.16
CA GLY A 92 65.73 17.06 77.61
C GLY A 92 65.55 17.90 76.33
N GLU A 93 66.37 18.94 76.17
CA GLU A 93 66.37 19.92 75.05
C GLU A 93 66.97 19.38 73.71
N LYS A 94 66.74 20.13 72.61
CA LYS A 94 67.05 19.77 71.21
C LYS A 94 68.29 20.52 70.68
N GLY A 95 69.19 19.85 69.96
CA GLY A 95 70.37 20.46 69.30
C GLY A 95 70.11 21.05 67.90
N ASP A 96 70.98 21.98 67.48
CA ASP A 96 70.90 22.81 66.26
C ASP A 96 71.42 22.16 64.95
N GLN A 97 71.19 22.82 63.80
CA GLN A 97 71.31 22.29 62.42
C GLN A 97 72.63 22.65 61.70
N GLY A 98 73.21 21.71 60.93
CA GLY A 98 74.44 21.88 60.13
C GLY A 98 74.29 22.45 58.71
N GLU A 99 75.41 22.94 58.16
CA GLU A 99 75.56 23.67 56.87
C GLU A 99 75.51 22.78 55.58
N PRO A 100 75.27 23.35 54.37
CA PRO A 100 75.04 22.60 53.11
C PRO A 100 76.31 22.23 52.30
N GLY A 101 76.25 21.12 51.53
CA GLY A 101 77.34 20.61 50.67
C GLY A 101 77.36 21.10 49.20
N LYS A 102 78.49 20.90 48.47
CA LYS A 102 78.77 21.40 47.09
C LYS A 102 78.25 20.46 45.95
N LYS A 103 78.07 21.02 44.73
CA LYS A 103 77.43 20.41 43.53
C LYS A 103 78.37 19.46 42.73
N GLY A 104 77.81 18.41 42.10
CA GLY A 104 78.55 17.39 41.30
C GLY A 104 78.58 17.62 39.76
N PRO A 105 79.33 16.80 38.97
CA PRO A 105 79.55 16.99 37.52
C PRO A 105 78.41 16.44 36.60
N MET A 106 78.37 16.92 35.35
CA MET A 106 77.32 16.66 34.33
C MET A 106 77.51 15.32 33.58
N GLY A 107 76.40 14.64 33.22
CA GLY A 107 76.40 13.32 32.54
C GLY A 107 76.39 13.37 30.99
N PRO A 108 76.54 12.21 30.29
CA PRO A 108 76.63 12.13 28.82
C PRO A 108 75.27 12.15 28.07
N GLU A 109 75.29 12.57 26.79
CA GLU A 109 74.12 12.78 25.91
C GLU A 109 73.48 11.46 25.40
N GLY A 110 72.14 11.41 25.30
CA GLY A 110 71.38 10.20 24.93
C GLY A 110 71.18 9.99 23.42
N GLN A 111 71.00 8.73 22.98
CA GLN A 111 70.80 8.36 21.56
C GLN A 111 69.38 8.71 21.02
N LYS A 112 69.28 8.95 19.70
CA LYS A 112 68.03 9.29 18.98
C LYS A 112 67.14 8.06 18.75
N GLY A 113 65.82 8.18 18.98
CA GLY A 113 64.87 7.08 18.81
C GLY A 113 64.57 6.70 17.35
N GLU A 114 63.96 5.53 17.13
CA GLU A 114 63.57 5.03 15.80
C GLU A 114 62.21 5.59 15.31
N VAL A 115 61.91 5.40 14.01
CA VAL A 115 60.63 5.80 13.37
C VAL A 115 59.53 4.81 13.77
N GLY A 116 58.34 5.32 14.13
CA GLY A 116 57.21 4.48 14.52
C GLY A 116 56.53 3.77 13.33
N PRO A 117 55.81 2.66 13.57
CA PRO A 117 55.15 1.88 12.52
C PRO A 117 54.00 2.62 11.81
N VAL A 118 53.59 2.11 10.64
CA VAL A 118 52.41 2.57 9.88
C VAL A 118 51.14 2.35 10.70
N GLY A 119 50.24 3.34 10.70
CA GLY A 119 48.94 3.21 11.36
C GLY A 119 48.02 2.19 10.67
N PRO A 120 47.06 1.58 11.39
CA PRO A 120 46.12 0.63 10.82
C PRO A 120 45.22 1.26 9.74
N PRO A 121 44.60 0.45 8.85
CA PRO A 121 43.58 0.92 7.92
C PRO A 121 42.43 1.63 8.63
N GLY A 122 41.90 2.68 8.01
CA GLY A 122 40.73 3.39 8.52
C GLY A 122 39.49 2.48 8.59
N PRO A 123 38.53 2.78 9.48
CA PRO A 123 37.31 1.99 9.59
C PRO A 123 36.52 2.01 8.27
N LYS A 124 35.69 0.98 8.09
CA LYS A 124 34.75 0.90 6.97
C LYS A 124 33.73 2.03 7.09
N GLY A 125 33.40 2.69 5.97
CA GLY A 125 32.36 3.71 5.96
C GLY A 125 30.99 3.14 6.36
N ASP A 126 30.18 3.97 7.01
CA ASP A 126 28.86 3.58 7.48
C ASP A 126 27.92 3.17 6.33
N ARG A 127 26.86 2.45 6.68
CA ARG A 127 25.81 2.07 5.73
C ARG A 127 25.07 3.33 5.28
N GLY A 128 24.81 3.45 3.98
CA GLY A 128 24.01 4.55 3.45
C GLY A 128 22.62 4.58 4.09
N GLU A 129 22.05 5.77 4.23
CA GLU A 129 20.73 5.94 4.84
C GLU A 129 19.64 5.20 4.06
N GLN A 130 18.54 4.90 4.76
CA GLN A 130 17.35 4.32 4.14
C GLN A 130 16.76 5.35 3.16
N GLY A 131 16.42 4.91 1.95
CA GLY A 131 15.81 5.82 0.97
C GLY A 131 14.47 6.34 1.48
N ASP A 132 14.12 7.56 1.09
CA ASP A 132 12.84 8.15 1.50
C ASP A 132 11.65 7.23 1.14
N PRO A 133 10.56 7.26 1.92
CA PRO A 133 9.32 6.60 1.54
C PRO A 133 8.89 7.05 0.13
N GLY A 134 8.38 6.10 -0.66
CA GLY A 134 7.78 6.47 -1.95
C GLY A 134 6.65 7.48 -1.73
N LEU A 135 6.53 8.47 -2.62
CA LEU A 135 5.43 9.43 -2.55
C LEU A 135 4.10 8.65 -2.47
N PRO A 136 3.15 9.08 -1.63
CA PRO A 136 1.81 8.51 -1.65
C PRO A 136 1.28 8.58 -3.08
N GLY A 137 0.65 7.49 -3.56
CA GLY A 137 -0.13 7.56 -4.79
C GLY A 137 -1.15 8.69 -4.68
N VAL A 138 -1.42 9.39 -5.78
CA VAL A 138 -2.40 10.49 -5.78
C VAL A 138 -3.78 9.90 -5.55
N CYS A 139 -4.25 9.86 -4.30
CA CYS A 139 -5.64 9.59 -3.98
C CYS A 139 -6.46 10.84 -4.28
N ARG A 140 -7.08 10.88 -5.46
CA ARG A 140 -8.18 11.81 -5.72
C ARG A 140 -9.40 11.32 -4.92
N CYS A 141 -9.49 11.67 -3.64
CA CYS A 141 -10.67 11.40 -2.84
C CYS A 141 -11.79 12.32 -3.33
N GLY A 142 -12.78 11.76 -4.03
CA GLY A 142 -13.74 12.49 -4.88
C GLY A 142 -13.68 12.10 -6.36
N SER A 143 -12.74 11.22 -6.76
CA SER A 143 -12.64 10.69 -8.13
C SER A 143 -13.99 10.19 -8.63
N ILE A 144 -14.38 10.65 -9.81
CA ILE A 144 -15.49 10.13 -10.58
C ILE A 144 -15.26 8.62 -10.75
N MET A 145 -15.99 7.83 -9.97
CA MET A 145 -15.90 6.38 -10.03
C MET A 145 -16.81 5.91 -11.15
N LEU A 146 -16.29 5.94 -12.38
CA LEU A 146 -16.99 5.45 -13.56
C LEU A 146 -17.19 3.95 -13.42
N LYS A 147 -18.45 3.55 -13.22
CA LYS A 147 -18.85 2.15 -13.13
C LYS A 147 -19.74 1.83 -14.31
N SER A 148 -19.43 0.73 -14.98
CA SER A 148 -20.24 0.18 -16.05
C SER A 148 -20.13 -1.32 -15.96
N ALA A 149 -21.18 -1.96 -15.49
CA ALA A 149 -21.21 -3.41 -15.36
C ALA A 149 -22.64 -3.93 -15.40
N PHE A 150 -22.85 -5.06 -16.06
CA PHE A 150 -24.14 -5.74 -16.08
C PHE A 150 -23.95 -7.24 -16.02
N SER A 151 -24.96 -7.91 -15.50
CA SER A 151 -25.13 -9.35 -15.64
C SER A 151 -26.62 -9.65 -15.76
N VAL A 152 -26.97 -10.38 -16.81
CA VAL A 152 -28.35 -10.64 -17.21
C VAL A 152 -28.50 -12.09 -17.59
N GLY A 153 -29.67 -12.64 -17.27
CA GLY A 153 -30.11 -13.95 -17.70
C GLY A 153 -31.30 -13.87 -18.65
N ILE A 154 -31.59 -14.98 -19.31
CA ILE A 154 -32.79 -15.15 -20.13
C ILE A 154 -33.78 -16.05 -19.41
N THR A 155 -35.08 -15.80 -19.59
CA THR A 155 -36.14 -16.65 -18.99
C THR A 155 -36.88 -17.49 -20.02
N THR A 156 -36.56 -17.35 -21.30
CA THR A 156 -37.21 -18.04 -22.42
C THR A 156 -36.19 -18.86 -23.18
N SER A 157 -36.53 -20.11 -23.48
CA SER A 157 -35.73 -20.95 -24.36
C SER A 157 -35.97 -20.61 -25.83
N TYR A 158 -34.98 -20.89 -26.68
CA TYR A 158 -35.08 -20.75 -28.14
C TYR A 158 -35.50 -19.34 -28.61
N PRO A 159 -34.72 -18.28 -28.28
CA PRO A 159 -35.01 -16.92 -28.72
C PRO A 159 -34.97 -16.78 -30.25
N GLU A 160 -35.51 -15.70 -30.82
CA GLU A 160 -35.51 -15.51 -32.27
C GLU A 160 -34.09 -15.49 -32.87
N GLU A 161 -33.91 -16.18 -33.99
CA GLU A 161 -32.63 -16.27 -34.69
C GLU A 161 -32.35 -15.00 -35.51
N ARG A 162 -31.06 -14.68 -35.74
CA ARG A 162 -30.59 -13.49 -36.50
C ARG A 162 -31.05 -12.14 -35.95
N LEU A 163 -31.43 -12.10 -34.68
CA LEU A 163 -31.77 -10.90 -33.93
C LEU A 163 -30.99 -10.89 -32.61
N PRO A 164 -30.76 -9.70 -32.02
CA PRO A 164 -30.20 -9.62 -30.68
C PRO A 164 -31.01 -10.43 -29.68
N ILE A 165 -30.33 -11.30 -28.92
CA ILE A 165 -30.95 -12.12 -27.89
C ILE A 165 -31.29 -11.21 -26.71
N ILE A 166 -32.56 -11.22 -26.31
CA ILE A 166 -33.05 -10.41 -25.21
C ILE A 166 -32.89 -11.18 -23.90
N PHE A 167 -31.84 -10.87 -23.13
CA PHE A 167 -31.71 -11.33 -21.75
C PHE A 167 -32.52 -10.40 -20.84
N ASN A 168 -33.70 -10.86 -20.43
CA ASN A 168 -34.72 -10.08 -19.74
C ASN A 168 -34.66 -10.17 -18.21
N LYS A 169 -33.91 -11.12 -17.64
CA LYS A 169 -33.71 -11.30 -16.19
C LYS A 169 -32.48 -10.52 -15.75
N VAL A 170 -32.67 -9.28 -15.31
CA VAL A 170 -31.56 -8.45 -14.82
C VAL A 170 -31.12 -8.93 -13.44
N LEU A 171 -29.87 -9.38 -13.30
CA LEU A 171 -29.26 -9.69 -12.01
C LEU A 171 -28.68 -8.41 -11.38
N PHE A 172 -27.95 -7.65 -12.19
CA PHE A 172 -27.57 -6.27 -11.89
C PHE A 172 -27.25 -5.51 -13.20
N ASN A 173 -27.33 -4.18 -13.17
CA ASN A 173 -27.08 -3.32 -14.33
C ASN A 173 -26.58 -1.93 -13.86
N GLU A 174 -25.37 -1.90 -13.33
CA GLU A 174 -24.72 -0.69 -12.81
C GLU A 174 -24.39 0.27 -13.97
N GLY A 175 -24.95 1.47 -13.92
CA GLY A 175 -24.87 2.47 -14.99
C GLY A 175 -26.02 2.41 -16.01
N GLU A 176 -26.91 1.40 -15.92
CA GLU A 176 -28.03 1.22 -16.85
C GLU A 176 -27.62 1.10 -18.33
N HIS A 177 -26.38 0.68 -18.59
CA HIS A 177 -25.80 0.60 -19.93
C HIS A 177 -26.24 -0.65 -20.72
N TYR A 178 -26.82 -1.66 -20.07
CA TYR A 178 -27.51 -2.75 -20.76
C TYR A 178 -29.01 -2.47 -20.87
N ASN A 179 -29.56 -2.61 -22.08
CA ASN A 179 -30.97 -2.41 -22.34
C ASN A 179 -31.71 -3.75 -22.45
N PRO A 180 -32.52 -4.15 -21.45
CA PRO A 180 -33.21 -5.44 -21.40
C PRO A 180 -34.40 -5.54 -22.38
N THR A 181 -34.77 -4.45 -23.06
CA THR A 181 -35.78 -4.49 -24.13
C THR A 181 -35.16 -4.81 -25.49
N THR A 182 -33.89 -4.44 -25.69
CA THR A 182 -33.20 -4.63 -26.98
C THR A 182 -32.18 -5.76 -26.97
N GLY A 183 -31.73 -6.21 -25.80
CA GLY A 183 -30.67 -7.22 -25.69
C GLY A 183 -29.26 -6.67 -25.86
N LYS A 184 -29.09 -5.35 -25.93
CA LYS A 184 -27.82 -4.69 -26.24
C LYS A 184 -27.22 -3.98 -25.04
N PHE A 185 -25.92 -4.08 -24.91
CA PHE A 185 -25.08 -3.19 -24.12
C PHE A 185 -24.66 -1.99 -24.98
N ILE A 186 -24.81 -0.78 -24.47
CA ILE A 186 -24.39 0.48 -25.11
C ILE A 186 -23.28 1.08 -24.25
N CYS A 187 -22.10 1.25 -24.84
CA CYS A 187 -20.95 1.80 -24.12
C CYS A 187 -21.18 3.28 -23.79
N ALA A 188 -21.03 3.65 -22.52
CA ALA A 188 -21.08 5.04 -22.08
C ALA A 188 -19.69 5.67 -21.90
N PHE A 189 -18.67 4.85 -21.61
CA PHE A 189 -17.32 5.33 -21.27
C PHE A 189 -16.29 4.65 -22.18
N PRO A 190 -15.41 5.41 -22.85
CA PRO A 190 -14.35 4.80 -23.62
C PRO A 190 -13.43 3.99 -22.72
N GLY A 191 -13.04 2.80 -23.17
CA GLY A 191 -12.15 1.96 -22.38
C GLY A 191 -12.16 0.49 -22.77
N ILE A 192 -11.50 -0.31 -21.93
CA ILE A 192 -11.34 -1.75 -22.09
C ILE A 192 -12.44 -2.47 -21.31
N TYR A 193 -13.25 -3.26 -22.00
CA TYR A 193 -14.35 -4.04 -21.43
C TYR A 193 -14.08 -5.52 -21.53
N TYR A 194 -14.50 -6.26 -20.50
CA TYR A 194 -14.58 -7.71 -20.52
C TYR A 194 -16.03 -8.13 -20.68
N PHE A 195 -16.28 -9.09 -21.58
CA PHE A 195 -17.58 -9.72 -21.76
C PHE A 195 -17.45 -11.23 -21.61
N SER A 196 -18.43 -11.85 -20.96
CA SER A 196 -18.58 -13.31 -20.95
C SER A 196 -20.03 -13.73 -21.05
N TYR A 197 -20.24 -14.92 -21.55
CA TYR A 197 -21.54 -15.58 -21.57
C TYR A 197 -21.38 -17.05 -21.26
N ASP A 198 -22.38 -17.59 -20.58
CA ASP A 198 -22.50 -18.99 -20.21
C ASP A 198 -23.89 -19.44 -20.62
N ILE A 199 -23.97 -20.29 -21.63
CA ILE A 199 -25.22 -20.67 -22.28
C ILE A 199 -25.47 -22.15 -22.05
N THR A 200 -26.55 -22.45 -21.35
CA THR A 200 -27.08 -23.81 -21.28
C THR A 200 -27.76 -24.13 -22.61
N LEU A 201 -27.48 -25.31 -23.16
CA LEU A 201 -28.05 -25.72 -24.44
C LEU A 201 -28.69 -27.11 -24.38
N ALA A 202 -29.85 -27.26 -25.03
CA ALA A 202 -30.67 -28.46 -24.99
C ALA A 202 -31.31 -28.77 -26.36
N ASN A 203 -31.42 -30.06 -26.70
CA ASN A 203 -32.16 -30.61 -27.86
C ASN A 203 -31.71 -30.19 -29.28
N LYS A 204 -30.99 -29.08 -29.43
CA LYS A 204 -30.48 -28.57 -30.71
C LYS A 204 -29.03 -28.10 -30.56
N HIS A 205 -28.31 -28.06 -31.67
CA HIS A 205 -26.98 -27.44 -31.72
C HIS A 205 -27.06 -25.92 -31.47
N LEU A 206 -25.98 -25.33 -30.98
CA LEU A 206 -25.88 -23.90 -30.70
C LEU A 206 -24.83 -23.26 -31.62
N ALA A 207 -25.21 -22.16 -32.27
CA ALA A 207 -24.29 -21.25 -32.95
C ALA A 207 -24.57 -19.81 -32.51
N ILE A 208 -23.88 -19.38 -31.46
CA ILE A 208 -24.03 -18.06 -30.85
C ILE A 208 -22.79 -17.20 -31.10
N GLY A 209 -23.00 -15.92 -31.38
CA GLY A 209 -21.92 -14.97 -31.61
C GLY A 209 -22.04 -13.75 -30.73
N LEU A 210 -20.89 -13.24 -30.26
CA LEU A 210 -20.78 -11.91 -29.67
C LEU A 210 -20.49 -10.90 -30.76
N VAL A 211 -21.36 -9.91 -30.87
CA VAL A 211 -21.36 -8.91 -31.93
C VAL A 211 -21.01 -7.55 -31.34
N HIS A 212 -20.10 -6.83 -31.99
CA HIS A 212 -19.77 -5.43 -31.71
C HIS A 212 -19.98 -4.62 -32.98
N ASN A 213 -20.89 -3.65 -32.95
CA ASN A 213 -21.27 -2.80 -34.09
C ASN A 213 -21.52 -3.60 -35.39
N GLY A 214 -22.22 -4.73 -35.28
CA GLY A 214 -22.56 -5.60 -36.40
C GLY A 214 -21.45 -6.56 -36.86
N GLN A 215 -20.27 -6.55 -36.23
CA GLN A 215 -19.18 -7.48 -36.51
C GLN A 215 -19.05 -8.54 -35.40
N TYR A 216 -18.98 -9.82 -35.80
CA TYR A 216 -18.73 -10.91 -34.85
C TYR A 216 -17.30 -10.85 -34.30
N LYS A 217 -17.17 -10.75 -32.98
CA LYS A 217 -15.90 -10.82 -32.24
C LYS A 217 -15.62 -12.24 -31.73
N ILE A 218 -16.67 -12.96 -31.36
CA ILE A 218 -16.60 -14.39 -31.02
C ILE A 218 -17.70 -15.12 -31.80
N LYS A 219 -17.41 -16.33 -32.26
CA LYS A 219 -18.41 -17.30 -32.71
C LYS A 219 -18.19 -18.59 -31.93
N THR A 220 -19.17 -18.98 -31.12
CA THR A 220 -19.17 -20.20 -30.34
C THR A 220 -20.11 -21.20 -30.99
N PHE A 221 -19.61 -22.41 -31.21
CA PHE A 221 -20.37 -23.52 -31.75
C PHE A 221 -20.36 -24.66 -30.73
N ASP A 222 -21.51 -25.24 -30.48
CA ASP A 222 -21.64 -26.44 -29.66
C ASP A 222 -22.63 -27.43 -30.28
N ALA A 223 -22.23 -28.69 -30.35
CA ALA A 223 -22.98 -29.75 -31.00
C ALA A 223 -23.66 -30.64 -29.96
N ASN A 224 -24.94 -30.40 -29.73
CA ASN A 224 -25.74 -31.22 -28.82
C ASN A 224 -26.47 -32.38 -29.55
N THR A 225 -26.41 -33.59 -29.00
CA THR A 225 -27.16 -34.78 -29.42
C THR A 225 -28.15 -35.26 -28.35
N GLY A 226 -29.08 -34.38 -27.94
CA GLY A 226 -30.23 -34.73 -27.09
C GLY A 226 -29.99 -34.71 -25.58
N ASN A 227 -28.82 -34.22 -25.13
CA ASN A 227 -28.51 -34.00 -23.72
C ASN A 227 -28.57 -32.50 -23.39
N HIS A 228 -28.06 -32.12 -22.22
CA HIS A 228 -27.84 -30.72 -21.86
C HIS A 228 -26.34 -30.50 -21.74
N ASP A 229 -25.82 -29.49 -22.43
CA ASP A 229 -24.43 -29.07 -22.34
C ASP A 229 -24.37 -27.58 -21.97
N VAL A 230 -23.14 -27.07 -21.77
CA VAL A 230 -22.90 -25.66 -21.47
C VAL A 230 -21.80 -25.16 -22.39
N ALA A 231 -22.11 -24.13 -23.17
CA ALA A 231 -21.15 -23.41 -23.98
C ALA A 231 -20.87 -22.04 -23.39
N SER A 232 -19.59 -21.69 -23.27
CA SER A 232 -19.18 -20.37 -22.80
C SER A 232 -18.25 -19.69 -23.79
N GLY A 233 -18.19 -18.36 -23.68
CA GLY A 233 -17.26 -17.55 -24.45
C GLY A 233 -16.97 -16.26 -23.70
N SER A 234 -15.74 -15.78 -23.82
CA SER A 234 -15.33 -14.51 -23.25
C SER A 234 -14.30 -13.80 -24.12
N THR A 235 -14.28 -12.48 -24.04
CA THR A 235 -13.30 -11.66 -24.74
C THR A 235 -13.14 -10.30 -24.07
N VAL A 236 -12.05 -9.63 -24.42
CA VAL A 236 -11.76 -8.26 -24.04
C VAL A 236 -11.81 -7.39 -25.28
N ILE A 237 -12.58 -6.31 -25.23
CA ILE A 237 -12.79 -5.40 -26.36
C ILE A 237 -12.60 -3.96 -25.86
N TYR A 238 -11.89 -3.15 -26.65
CA TYR A 238 -11.88 -1.71 -26.47
C TYR A 238 -13.13 -1.11 -27.12
N LEU A 239 -13.89 -0.31 -26.38
CA LEU A 239 -15.13 0.33 -26.85
C LEU A 239 -15.02 1.86 -26.81
N GLN A 240 -15.69 2.50 -27.75
CA GLN A 240 -15.97 3.93 -27.76
C GLN A 240 -17.42 4.20 -27.30
N PRO A 241 -17.75 5.40 -26.81
CA PRO A 241 -19.13 5.77 -26.50
C PRO A 241 -20.08 5.49 -27.67
N GLU A 242 -21.28 5.03 -27.36
CA GLU A 242 -22.32 4.58 -28.30
C GLU A 242 -22.02 3.26 -29.04
N ASP A 243 -20.86 2.63 -28.82
CA ASP A 243 -20.62 1.28 -29.34
C ASP A 243 -21.62 0.28 -28.72
N GLU A 244 -22.19 -0.56 -29.58
CA GLU A 244 -23.17 -1.56 -29.21
C GLU A 244 -22.52 -2.95 -29.15
N VAL A 245 -22.81 -3.71 -28.09
CA VAL A 245 -22.41 -5.11 -27.93
C VAL A 245 -23.61 -5.98 -27.56
N TRP A 246 -23.79 -7.11 -28.27
CA TRP A 246 -24.88 -8.05 -28.00
C TRP A 246 -24.52 -9.49 -28.38
N LEU A 247 -25.42 -10.42 -28.03
CA LEU A 247 -25.35 -11.81 -28.47
C LEU A 247 -26.45 -12.11 -29.49
N GLU A 248 -26.13 -12.94 -30.47
CA GLU A 248 -27.05 -13.31 -31.55
C GLU A 248 -26.83 -14.77 -31.97
N ILE A 249 -27.93 -15.48 -32.26
CA ILE A 249 -27.87 -16.77 -32.97
C ILE A 249 -27.72 -16.48 -34.47
N PHE A 250 -26.52 -16.67 -35.00
CA PHE A 250 -26.19 -16.24 -36.38
C PHE A 250 -26.45 -17.32 -37.44
N PHE A 251 -26.68 -18.56 -37.03
CA PHE A 251 -26.90 -19.68 -37.95
C PHE A 251 -28.33 -20.21 -37.81
N THR A 252 -28.96 -20.51 -38.95
CA THR A 252 -30.35 -20.97 -38.98
C THR A 252 -30.47 -22.41 -38.48
N ASP A 253 -31.47 -22.69 -37.65
CA ASP A 253 -31.74 -24.00 -37.03
C ASP A 253 -30.62 -24.51 -36.11
N GLN A 254 -29.74 -23.61 -35.64
CA GLN A 254 -28.76 -23.89 -34.58
C GLN A 254 -29.00 -23.01 -33.35
N ASN A 255 -30.26 -23.02 -32.93
CA ASN A 255 -30.73 -22.39 -31.72
C ASN A 255 -30.98 -23.44 -30.65
N GLY A 256 -29.92 -23.82 -29.93
CA GLY A 256 -29.97 -24.73 -28.79
C GLY A 256 -30.16 -24.04 -27.45
N LEU A 257 -30.24 -22.70 -27.41
CA LEU A 257 -30.22 -21.94 -26.17
C LEU A 257 -31.44 -22.29 -25.30
N PHE A 258 -31.16 -22.70 -24.07
CA PHE A 258 -32.14 -23.21 -23.13
C PHE A 258 -32.10 -22.45 -21.80
N SER A 259 -33.27 -22.31 -21.19
CA SER A 259 -33.48 -21.74 -19.86
C SER A 259 -34.65 -22.44 -19.18
N ASP A 260 -34.45 -22.81 -17.91
CA ASP A 260 -35.46 -23.38 -17.03
C ASP A 260 -35.40 -22.68 -15.66
N PRO A 261 -36.53 -22.15 -15.14
CA PRO A 261 -36.55 -21.42 -13.87
C PRO A 261 -36.08 -22.23 -12.65
N GLY A 262 -36.09 -23.56 -12.72
CA GLY A 262 -35.77 -24.45 -11.61
C GLY A 262 -34.31 -24.86 -11.52
N TRP A 263 -33.58 -24.93 -12.65
CA TRP A 263 -32.25 -25.54 -12.63
C TRP A 263 -31.28 -25.08 -13.74
N ALA A 264 -31.72 -24.32 -14.75
CA ALA A 264 -30.88 -23.94 -15.88
C ALA A 264 -30.96 -22.44 -16.20
N ASP A 265 -29.86 -21.72 -16.00
CA ASP A 265 -29.69 -20.34 -16.42
C ASP A 265 -28.79 -20.26 -17.66
N SER A 266 -29.06 -19.27 -18.51
CA SER A 266 -28.16 -18.82 -19.58
C SER A 266 -27.90 -17.33 -19.36
N LEU A 267 -26.62 -16.97 -19.21
CA LEU A 267 -26.17 -15.68 -18.71
C LEU A 267 -25.31 -14.94 -19.74
N PHE A 268 -25.41 -13.61 -19.70
CA PHE A 268 -24.54 -12.69 -20.41
C PHE A 268 -24.11 -11.59 -19.44
N SER A 269 -22.81 -11.35 -19.34
CA SER A 269 -22.23 -10.38 -18.42
C SER A 269 -21.16 -9.56 -19.11
N GLY A 270 -21.00 -8.32 -18.66
CA GLY A 270 -19.92 -7.47 -19.12
C GLY A 270 -19.61 -6.35 -18.15
N PHE A 271 -18.35 -5.93 -18.09
CA PHE A 271 -17.92 -4.85 -17.22
C PHE A 271 -16.67 -4.13 -17.73
N LEU A 272 -16.56 -2.86 -17.34
CA LEU A 272 -15.42 -2.01 -17.60
C LEU A 272 -14.23 -2.47 -16.73
N LEU A 273 -13.10 -2.76 -17.37
CA LEU A 273 -11.83 -3.07 -16.71
C LEU A 273 -11.03 -1.80 -16.46
N TYR A 274 -10.82 -1.01 -17.51
CA TYR A 274 -10.01 0.20 -17.49
C TYR A 274 -10.67 1.27 -18.33
N VAL A 275 -10.92 2.44 -17.75
CA VAL A 275 -11.34 3.64 -18.48
C VAL A 275 -10.14 4.15 -19.29
N ASP A 276 -10.38 4.71 -20.47
CA ASP A 276 -9.39 5.46 -21.22
C ASP A 276 -8.84 6.65 -20.41
N THR A 277 -7.51 6.80 -20.38
CA THR A 277 -6.86 7.83 -19.56
C THR A 277 -7.11 9.24 -20.06
N ASP A 278 -7.16 9.44 -21.39
CA ASP A 278 -7.39 10.75 -21.98
C ASP A 278 -8.80 11.23 -21.65
N TYR A 279 -9.76 10.28 -21.61
CA TYR A 279 -11.11 10.56 -21.15
C TYR A 279 -11.16 10.95 -19.67
N LEU A 280 -10.46 10.24 -18.79
CA LEU A 280 -10.38 10.61 -17.37
C LEU A 280 -9.77 12.00 -17.15
N ASP A 281 -8.71 12.34 -17.90
CA ASP A 281 -8.05 13.64 -17.82
C ASP A 281 -9.00 14.76 -18.26
N SER A 282 -9.74 14.56 -19.35
CA SER A 282 -10.72 15.52 -19.87
C SER A 282 -11.84 15.85 -18.89
N ILE A 283 -12.32 14.86 -18.13
CA ILE A 283 -13.36 15.10 -17.13
C ILE A 283 -12.77 15.87 -15.93
N SER A 284 -11.51 15.60 -15.58
CA SER A 284 -10.86 16.28 -14.46
C SER A 284 -10.52 17.75 -14.74
N GLU A 285 -10.25 18.11 -15.99
CA GLU A 285 -10.06 19.51 -16.38
C GLU A 285 -11.38 20.30 -16.45
N GLY A 286 -12.50 19.62 -16.70
CA GLY A 286 -13.83 20.23 -16.79
C GLY A 286 -14.47 20.62 -15.46
N GLU A 287 -13.99 20.11 -14.33
CA GLU A 287 -14.48 20.45 -12.97
C GLU A 287 -13.74 21.66 -12.34
N GLU A 288 -12.69 22.21 -12.98
CA GLU A 288 -11.93 23.37 -12.47
C GLU A 288 -12.44 24.75 -12.99
N LEU A 289 -13.56 24.82 -13.71
CA LEU A 289 -14.20 26.05 -14.21
C LEU A 289 -15.55 26.35 -13.55
#